data_AF-A0AAD9MIY2-F1
#
_entry.id   AF-A0AAD9MIY2-F1
#
_cell.length_a   1.000
_cell.length_b   1.000
_cell.length_c   1.000
_cell.angle_alpha   90.00
_cell.angle_beta   90.00
_cell.angle_gamma   90.00
#
_symmetry.space_group_name_H-M   'P 1'
#
loop_
_entity.id
_entity.type
_entity.pdbx_description
1 polymer ?
#
loop_
_entity_poly.entity_id
_entity_poly.type
_entity_poly.pdbx_seq_one_letter_code
_entity_poly.pdbx_strand_id
1 'polypeptide(L)'
;MWQKDKEASDSMDPVCELMQLGWVMKTAIKVISKMQIEDTEESFAFTLKAGGVLDVKECFPRTGEQWDDPHAGTGTDLFVLSEDGDSLDQVSEMDVGGKHLRYVSRYKRIA
;
A
#
# COMPACT_ATOMS: atom_id res chain seq x y z
N MET A 1 7.28 11.30 -8.45
CA MET A 1 7.32 10.28 -7.38
C MET A 1 6.39 10.72 -6.25
N TRP A 2 6.03 9.86 -5.31
CA TRP A 2 5.11 10.17 -4.22
C TRP A 2 5.81 10.04 -2.86
N GLN A 3 5.61 10.99 -1.97
CA GLN A 3 6.15 11.01 -0.60
C GLN A 3 5.00 10.85 0.39
N LYS A 4 5.07 9.85 1.27
CA LYS A 4 4.03 9.58 2.26
C LYS A 4 3.95 10.72 3.26
N ASP A 5 2.75 11.25 3.45
CA ASP A 5 2.42 12.18 4.51
C ASP A 5 1.99 11.35 5.74
N LYS A 6 2.93 11.16 6.67
CA LYS A 6 2.71 10.30 7.84
C LYS A 6 1.67 10.86 8.80
N GLU A 7 1.54 12.17 8.89
CA GLU A 7 0.58 12.82 9.79
C GLU A 7 -0.84 12.74 9.22
N ALA A 8 -0.97 12.81 7.90
CA ALA A 8 -2.25 12.71 7.21
C ALA A 8 -2.65 11.26 6.85
N SER A 9 -1.82 10.26 7.15
CA SER A 9 -2.10 8.84 6.89
C SER A 9 -2.61 8.13 8.15
N ASP A 10 -3.41 7.09 7.96
CA ASP A 10 -3.74 6.16 9.03
C ASP A 10 -2.50 5.37 9.48
N SER A 11 -2.50 4.89 10.73
CA SER A 11 -1.46 3.98 11.20
C SER A 11 -1.58 2.61 10.53
N MET A 12 -0.44 2.02 10.18
CA MET A 12 -0.37 0.64 9.66
C MET A 12 -0.33 -0.42 10.77
N ASP A 13 -0.35 -0.03 12.04
CA ASP A 13 -0.32 -0.98 13.16
C ASP A 13 -1.47 -2.01 13.09
N PRO A 14 -2.74 -1.62 12.83
CA PRO A 14 -3.84 -2.58 12.71
C PRO A 14 -3.65 -3.58 11.55
N VAL A 15 -3.08 -3.14 10.42
CA VAL A 15 -2.75 -4.02 9.28
C VAL A 15 -1.70 -5.04 9.70
N CYS A 16 -0.65 -4.58 10.38
CA CYS A 16 0.43 -5.45 10.84
C CYS A 16 -0.03 -6.46 11.88
N GLU A 17 -1.00 -6.12 12.72
CA GLU A 17 -1.65 -7.03 13.66
C GLU A 17 -2.55 -8.04 12.96
N LEU A 18 -3.37 -7.59 12.00
CA LEU A 18 -4.26 -8.44 11.21
C LEU A 18 -3.47 -9.50 10.43
N MET A 19 -2.39 -9.08 9.77
CA MET A 19 -1.50 -9.93 8.97
C MET A 19 -0.48 -10.70 9.82
N GLN A 20 -0.51 -10.56 11.15
CA GLN A 20 0.44 -11.18 12.09
C GLN A 20 1.92 -10.97 11.71
N LEU A 21 2.26 -9.79 11.19
CA LEU A 21 3.60 -9.51 10.70
C LEU A 21 4.62 -9.47 11.85
N GLY A 22 5.77 -10.10 11.62
CA GLY A 22 6.91 -10.08 12.56
C GLY A 22 7.49 -8.68 12.78
N TRP A 23 8.23 -8.49 13.88
CA TRP A 23 8.75 -7.19 14.31
C TRP A 23 9.70 -6.52 13.29
N VAL A 24 10.48 -7.30 12.54
CA VAL A 24 11.36 -6.81 11.47
C VAL A 24 10.54 -6.19 10.34
N MET A 25 9.48 -6.87 9.91
CA MET A 25 8.58 -6.37 8.86
C MET A 25 7.82 -5.12 9.31
N LYS A 26 7.34 -5.10 10.56
CA LYS A 26 6.75 -3.89 11.17
C LYS A 26 7.72 -2.70 11.16
N THR A 27 9.00 -2.95 11.39
CA THR A 27 10.04 -1.91 11.37
C THR A 27 10.33 -1.42 9.95
N ALA A 28 10.41 -2.34 8.98
CA ALA A 28 10.57 -2.01 7.57
C ALA A 28 9.39 -1.17 7.02
N ILE A 29 8.16 -1.50 7.42
CA ILE A 29 6.97 -0.74 7.03
C ILE A 29 7.03 0.71 7.53
N LYS A 30 7.56 0.96 8.73
CA LYS A 30 7.68 2.32 9.30
C LYS A 30 8.64 3.22 8.52
N VAL A 31 9.59 2.65 7.79
CA VAL A 31 10.55 3.39 6.96
C VAL A 31 10.07 3.54 5.51
N ILE A 32 8.97 2.90 5.12
CA ILE A 32 8.30 3.18 3.85
C ILE A 32 7.89 4.66 3.86
N SER A 33 8.43 5.37 2.89
CA SER A 33 8.30 6.82 2.82
C SER A 33 7.99 7.29 1.41
N LYS A 34 8.34 6.51 0.40
CA LYS A 34 8.12 6.89 -1.00
C LYS A 34 7.39 5.79 -1.75
N MET A 35 6.60 6.21 -2.72
CA MET A 35 5.92 5.35 -3.66
C MET A 35 6.20 5.82 -5.09
N GLN A 36 6.46 4.87 -5.96
CA GLN A 36 6.50 5.06 -7.40
C GLN A 36 5.34 4.27 -8.01
N ILE A 37 4.61 4.87 -8.94
CA ILE A 37 3.52 4.22 -9.68
C ILE A 37 3.95 4.12 -11.13
N GLU A 38 3.72 2.96 -11.72
CA GLU A 38 3.83 2.67 -13.14
C GLU A 38 2.46 2.18 -13.60
N ASP A 39 1.77 2.98 -14.40
CA ASP A 39 0.48 2.62 -14.96
C ASP A 39 0.60 2.46 -16.47
N THR A 40 0.36 1.25 -16.95
CA THR A 40 0.42 0.88 -18.36
C THR A 40 -0.88 0.22 -18.78
N GLU A 41 -1.06 -0.01 -20.08
CA GLU A 41 -2.26 -0.70 -20.59
C GLU A 41 -2.36 -2.16 -20.09
N GLU A 42 -1.22 -2.82 -19.85
CA GLU A 42 -1.17 -4.24 -19.47
C GLU A 42 -1.22 -4.46 -17.95
N SER A 43 -0.64 -3.54 -17.19
CA SER A 43 -0.46 -3.70 -15.75
C SER A 43 -0.47 -2.37 -15.01
N PHE A 44 -0.90 -2.45 -13.77
CA PHE A 44 -0.70 -1.40 -12.78
C PHE A 44 0.33 -1.91 -11.78
N ALA A 45 1.39 -1.14 -11.54
CA ALA A 45 2.40 -1.49 -10.56
C ALA A 45 2.72 -0.31 -9.65
N PHE A 46 3.01 -0.61 -8.40
CA PHE A 46 3.60 0.36 -7.50
C PHE A 46 4.82 -0.22 -6.79
N THR A 47 5.77 0.66 -6.47
CA THR A 47 6.96 0.31 -5.69
C THR A 47 7.02 1.17 -4.44
N LEU A 48 6.90 0.53 -3.29
CA LEU A 48 7.13 1.15 -1.98
C LEU A 48 8.62 1.11 -1.67
N LYS A 49 9.19 2.27 -1.36
CA LYS A 49 10.62 2.43 -1.06
C LYS A 49 10.83 2.77 0.40
N ALA A 50 11.64 1.97 1.07
CA ALA A 50 11.99 2.06 2.48
C ALA A 50 13.43 2.55 2.67
N GLY A 51 13.77 3.70 2.07
CA GLY A 51 15.03 4.41 2.34
C GLY A 51 16.32 3.63 2.05
N GLY A 52 16.28 2.71 1.08
CA GLY A 52 17.43 1.86 0.71
C GLY A 52 17.55 0.55 1.50
N VAL A 53 16.65 0.29 2.44
CA VAL A 53 16.61 -0.97 3.22
C VAL A 53 15.80 -2.04 2.51
N LEU A 54 14.68 -1.65 1.89
CA LEU A 54 13.74 -2.54 1.24
C LEU A 54 13.01 -1.77 0.15
N ASP A 55 12.87 -2.39 -1.02
CA ASP A 55 11.92 -1.97 -2.05
C ASP A 55 10.94 -3.12 -2.25
N VAL A 56 9.65 -2.84 -2.10
CA VAL A 56 8.57 -3.79 -2.39
C VAL A 56 7.89 -3.32 -3.66
N LYS A 57 7.98 -4.13 -4.73
CA LYS A 57 7.24 -3.89 -5.96
C LYS A 57 6.08 -4.87 -6.03
N GLU A 58 4.89 -4.33 -6.18
CA GLU A 58 3.68 -5.11 -6.46
C GLU A 58 3.23 -4.78 -7.89
N CYS A 59 3.02 -5.83 -8.67
CA CYS A 59 2.61 -5.74 -10.07
C CYS A 59 1.30 -6.48 -10.21
N PHE A 60 0.24 -5.73 -10.53
CA PHE A 60 -1.09 -6.29 -10.69
C PHE A 60 -1.44 -6.35 -12.17
N PRO A 61 -1.76 -7.54 -12.69
CA PRO A 61 -2.50 -7.60 -13.94
C PRO A 61 -3.85 -6.89 -13.72
N ARG A 62 -4.39 -6.26 -14.77
CA ARG A 62 -5.71 -5.60 -14.70
C ARG A 62 -6.87 -6.59 -14.41
N THR A 63 -6.57 -7.88 -14.25
CA THR A 63 -7.47 -8.96 -13.84
C THR A 63 -7.28 -9.18 -12.33
N GLY A 64 -8.24 -8.78 -11.49
CA GLY A 64 -8.10 -8.84 -10.02
C GLY A 64 -7.58 -10.19 -9.51
N GLU A 65 -6.65 -10.16 -8.56
CA GLU A 65 -6.03 -11.36 -7.98
C GLU A 65 -6.67 -11.78 -6.66
N GLN A 66 -6.66 -13.08 -6.39
CA GLN A 66 -7.07 -13.70 -5.14
C GLN A 66 -5.84 -14.35 -4.49
N TRP A 67 -5.72 -14.28 -3.17
CA TRP A 67 -4.66 -14.96 -2.42
C TRP A 67 -5.16 -16.29 -1.85
N ASP A 68 -4.37 -17.33 -2.02
CA ASP A 68 -4.63 -18.68 -1.50
C ASP A 68 -4.07 -18.87 -0.06
N ASP A 69 -4.29 -20.05 0.51
CA ASP A 69 -3.80 -20.45 1.84
C ASP A 69 -2.29 -20.24 2.05
N PRO A 70 -1.81 -19.98 3.29
CA PRO A 70 -2.54 -20.06 4.58
C PRO A 70 -3.08 -18.71 5.07
N HIS A 71 -2.94 -17.63 4.28
CA HIS A 71 -3.38 -16.28 4.63
C HIS A 71 -4.53 -15.82 3.72
N ALA A 72 -5.34 -16.77 3.26
CA ALA A 72 -6.43 -16.56 2.33
C ALA A 72 -7.28 -15.34 2.72
N GLY A 73 -7.52 -14.48 1.74
CA GLY A 73 -8.18 -13.20 1.92
C GLY A 73 -8.26 -12.43 0.62
N THR A 74 -8.88 -11.27 0.68
CA THR A 74 -8.97 -10.33 -0.44
C THR A 74 -8.49 -8.96 0.00
N GLY A 75 -7.78 -8.27 -0.87
CA GLY A 75 -7.43 -6.88 -0.70
C GLY A 75 -7.80 -6.10 -1.95
N THR A 76 -8.23 -4.86 -1.76
CA THR A 76 -8.41 -3.91 -2.87
C THR A 76 -7.73 -2.62 -2.49
N ASP A 77 -6.89 -2.12 -3.39
CA ASP A 77 -6.28 -0.80 -3.31
C ASP A 77 -6.90 0.13 -4.35
N LEU A 78 -7.52 1.21 -3.88
CA LEU A 78 -8.02 2.30 -4.73
C LEU A 78 -7.08 3.49 -4.63
N PHE A 79 -6.53 3.90 -5.77
CA PHE A 79 -5.67 5.07 -5.88
C PHE A 79 -6.47 6.26 -6.42
N VAL A 80 -6.60 7.31 -5.63
CA VAL A 80 -7.36 8.52 -5.96
C VAL A 80 -6.43 9.72 -6.03
N LEU A 81 -6.26 10.26 -7.22
CA LEU A 81 -5.50 11.48 -7.45
C LEU A 81 -6.39 12.70 -7.17
N SER A 82 -5.89 13.69 -6.44
CA SER A 82 -6.61 14.95 -6.26
C SER A 82 -6.74 15.73 -7.57
N GLU A 83 -7.70 16.65 -7.63
CA GLU A 83 -7.96 17.46 -8.84
C GLU A 83 -6.73 18.30 -9.26
N ASP A 84 -5.98 18.82 -8.30
CA ASP A 84 -4.73 19.56 -8.53
C ASP A 84 -3.55 18.65 -8.91
N GLY A 85 -3.72 17.33 -8.80
CA GLY A 85 -2.70 16.34 -9.10
C GLY A 85 -1.57 16.26 -8.06
N ASP A 86 -1.61 17.01 -6.96
CA ASP A 86 -0.50 17.12 -6.01
C ASP A 86 -0.60 16.16 -4.82
N SER A 87 -1.76 15.53 -4.63
CA SER A 87 -1.96 14.50 -3.62
C SER A 87 -2.55 13.23 -4.19
N LEU A 88 -2.19 12.12 -3.56
CA LEU A 88 -2.66 10.80 -3.90
C LEU A 88 -3.07 10.09 -2.63
N ASP A 89 -4.34 9.68 -2.58
CA ASP A 89 -4.87 8.83 -1.53
C ASP A 89 -4.87 7.38 -2.04
N GLN A 90 -4.21 6.49 -1.31
CA GLN A 90 -4.37 5.05 -1.45
C GLN A 90 -5.32 4.60 -0.35
N VAL A 91 -6.51 4.12 -0.76
CA VAL A 91 -7.49 3.53 0.12
C VAL A 91 -7.40 2.02 -0.03
N SER A 92 -6.99 1.34 1.03
CA SER A 92 -6.92 -0.12 1.04
C SER A 92 -8.06 -0.68 1.87
N GLU A 93 -8.74 -1.68 1.34
CA GLU A 93 -9.71 -2.52 2.05
C GLU A 93 -9.23 -3.97 2.02
N MET A 94 -9.27 -4.63 3.17
CA MET A 94 -8.75 -5.98 3.34
C MET A 94 -9.71 -6.82 4.16
N ASP A 95 -9.97 -8.05 3.69
CA ASP A 95 -10.72 -9.08 4.38
C ASP A 95 -9.81 -10.29 4.59
N VAL A 96 -9.39 -10.52 5.84
CA VAL A 96 -8.45 -11.59 6.21
C VAL A 96 -8.97 -12.31 7.46
N GLY A 97 -9.12 -13.63 7.39
CA GLY A 97 -9.52 -14.45 8.55
C GLY A 97 -10.86 -14.02 9.18
N GLY A 98 -11.82 -13.55 8.37
CA GLY A 98 -13.13 -13.08 8.82
C GLY A 98 -13.13 -11.69 9.47
N LYS A 99 -12.03 -10.95 9.40
CA LYS A 99 -11.93 -9.56 9.85
C LYS A 99 -11.79 -8.64 8.64
N HIS A 100 -12.51 -7.52 8.68
CA HIS A 100 -12.42 -6.46 7.70
C HIS A 100 -11.61 -5.29 8.26
N LEU A 101 -10.71 -4.72 7.45
CA LEU A 101 -9.94 -3.54 7.77
C LEU A 101 -9.91 -2.60 6.57
N ARG A 102 -10.08 -1.30 6.85
CA ARG A 102 -9.87 -0.23 5.89
C ARG A 102 -8.82 0.73 6.44
N TYR A 103 -7.87 1.14 5.61
CA TYR A 103 -6.92 2.19 5.96
C TYR A 103 -6.58 3.09 4.77
N VAL A 104 -6.23 4.35 5.05
CA VAL A 104 -5.88 5.34 4.04
C VAL A 104 -4.43 5.78 4.22
N SER A 105 -3.64 5.65 3.16
CA SER A 105 -2.32 6.27 3.07
C SER A 105 -2.38 7.47 2.15
N ARG A 106 -1.93 8.62 2.63
CA ARG A 106 -1.88 9.86 1.85
C ARG A 106 -0.46 10.17 1.43
N TYR A 107 -0.30 10.61 0.19
CA TYR A 107 0.98 10.95 -0.38
C TYR A 107 0.92 12.33 -1.05
N LYS A 108 2.05 13.04 -0.99
CA LYS A 108 2.29 14.29 -1.71
C LYS A 108 3.19 14.03 -2.90
N ARG A 109 2.92 14.68 -4.03
CA ARG A 109 3.78 14.61 -5.20
C ARG A 109 5.13 15.23 -4.88
N ILE A 110 6.19 14.55 -5.27
CA ILE A 110 7.55 15.07 -5.23
C ILE A 110 8.19 14.94 -6.60
N ALA A 111 9.02 15.93 -6.94
CA ALA A 111 9.80 15.99 -8.17
C ALA A 111 10.75 14.78 -8.28
#